data_AF-A0A1Q5MT27-F1
#
_entry.id   AF-A0A1Q5MT27-F1
#
_cell.length_a   1.000
_cell.length_b   1.000
_cell.length_c   1.000
_cell.angle_alpha   90.00
_cell.angle_beta   90.00
_cell.angle_gamma   90.00
#
_symmetry.space_group_name_H-M   'P 1'
#
loop_
_entity.id
_entity.type
_entity.pdbx_description
1 polymer ?
#
loop_
_entity_poly.entity_id
_entity_poly.type
_entity_poly.pdbx_seq_one_letter_code
_entity_poly.pdbx_strand_id
1 'polypeptide(L)'
;MPGARRRSGGYGAQAGTGRGFRAAGDPAERAGGKLTLGVIREELTRIVEQRAAGDPNLHYLDGRELYGEADHAELPLPDDLHPDAATHRRMGERFAARVFGPGGPFAAPGRA
;
A
#
# COMPACT_ATOMS: atom_id res chain seq x y z
N MET A 1 4.88 -27.95 -37.97
CA MET A 1 5.25 -28.08 -36.55
C MET A 1 5.76 -26.75 -36.03
N PRO A 2 4.99 -25.99 -35.22
CA PRO A 2 5.41 -24.69 -34.72
C PRO A 2 6.32 -24.85 -33.50
N GLY A 3 7.50 -24.19 -33.53
CA GLY A 3 8.45 -24.15 -32.43
C GLY A 3 8.05 -23.11 -31.37
N ALA A 4 7.85 -23.58 -30.14
CA ALA A 4 7.52 -22.74 -29.00
C ALA A 4 8.70 -21.85 -28.61
N ARG A 5 8.52 -20.52 -28.69
CA ARG A 5 9.44 -19.54 -28.10
C ARG A 5 9.20 -19.50 -26.58
N ARG A 6 10.17 -19.98 -25.80
CA ARG A 6 10.25 -19.74 -24.36
C ARG A 6 10.41 -18.24 -24.12
N ARG A 7 9.42 -17.59 -23.48
CA ARG A 7 9.61 -16.26 -22.88
C ARG A 7 10.21 -16.45 -21.48
N SER A 8 11.48 -16.11 -21.32
CA SER A 8 12.14 -16.02 -20.02
C SER A 8 11.74 -14.70 -19.34
N GLY A 9 10.67 -14.73 -18.54
CA GLY A 9 10.37 -13.67 -17.58
C GLY A 9 11.18 -13.89 -16.32
N GLY A 10 12.41 -13.37 -16.27
CA GLY A 10 13.25 -13.40 -15.08
C GLY A 10 13.08 -12.10 -14.29
N TYR A 11 12.54 -12.18 -13.07
CA TYR A 11 12.64 -11.10 -12.09
C TYR A 11 14.05 -11.13 -11.51
N GLY A 12 14.94 -10.26 -11.98
CA GLY A 12 16.30 -10.14 -11.45
C GLY A 12 16.33 -9.28 -10.19
N ALA A 13 16.63 -9.87 -9.04
CA ALA A 13 17.03 -9.14 -7.84
C ALA A 13 18.57 -9.01 -7.84
N GLN A 14 19.10 -7.80 -7.61
CA GLN A 14 20.53 -7.60 -7.35
C GLN A 14 20.76 -7.50 -5.85
N ALA A 15 21.66 -8.34 -5.33
CA ALA A 15 22.02 -8.37 -3.91
C ALA A 15 23.09 -7.30 -3.62
N GLY A 16 22.71 -6.25 -2.88
CA GLY A 16 23.64 -5.39 -2.16
C GLY A 16 24.04 -6.03 -0.82
N THR A 17 25.05 -5.46 -0.15
CA THR A 17 25.61 -5.98 1.13
C THR A 17 24.67 -5.86 2.35
N GLY A 18 23.45 -5.37 2.15
CA GLY A 18 22.28 -5.60 3.01
C GLY A 18 21.19 -6.32 2.21
N ARG A 19 20.44 -7.24 2.83
CA ARG A 19 19.34 -7.97 2.16
C ARG A 19 18.12 -7.05 1.95
N GLY A 20 18.28 -6.00 1.14
CA GLY A 20 17.19 -5.10 0.77
C GLY A 20 16.39 -5.65 -0.40
N PHE A 21 15.07 -5.55 -0.34
CA PHE A 21 14.20 -5.84 -1.47
C PHE A 21 13.97 -4.57 -2.28
N ARG A 22 14.43 -4.54 -3.53
CA ARG A 22 14.13 -3.44 -4.46
C ARG A 22 13.17 -3.92 -5.53
N ALA A 23 12.06 -3.21 -5.72
CA ALA A 23 11.20 -3.41 -6.87
C ALA A 23 11.96 -3.03 -8.16
N ALA A 24 12.44 -4.04 -8.88
CA ALA A 24 13.29 -3.89 -10.06
C ALA A 24 12.51 -3.89 -11.39
N GLY A 25 11.18 -3.71 -11.36
CA GLY A 25 10.35 -3.73 -12.57
C GLY A 25 10.68 -2.58 -13.53
N ASP A 26 10.42 -2.79 -14.83
CA ASP A 26 10.58 -1.76 -15.85
C ASP A 26 9.38 -0.80 -15.83
N PRO A 27 9.58 0.52 -15.61
CA PRO A 27 8.51 1.50 -15.64
C PRO A 27 7.67 1.50 -16.92
N ALA A 28 8.26 1.17 -18.08
CA ALA A 28 7.57 1.15 -19.36
C ALA A 28 6.53 0.02 -19.45
N GLU A 29 6.70 -1.07 -18.69
CA GLU A 29 5.77 -2.21 -18.70
C GLU A 29 4.43 -1.90 -18.00
N ARG A 30 4.30 -0.75 -17.30
CA ARG A 30 3.01 -0.29 -16.76
C ARG A 30 1.95 -0.14 -17.87
N ALA A 31 2.35 0.37 -19.03
CA ALA A 31 1.44 0.52 -20.17
C ALA A 31 0.91 -0.83 -20.69
N GLY A 32 1.65 -1.91 -20.43
CA GLY A 32 1.24 -3.30 -20.73
C GLY A 32 0.41 -3.95 -19.63
N GLY A 33 0.00 -3.21 -18.60
CA GLY A 33 -0.86 -3.71 -17.51
C GLY A 33 -0.11 -4.25 -16.29
N LYS A 34 1.22 -4.08 -16.18
CA LYS A 34 1.92 -4.42 -14.94
C LYS A 34 1.53 -3.48 -13.80
N LEU A 35 1.19 -4.06 -12.67
CA LEU A 35 0.82 -3.32 -11.48
C LEU A 35 2.05 -2.80 -10.74
N THR A 36 1.95 -1.58 -10.25
CA THR A 36 2.88 -1.01 -9.27
C THR A 36 2.09 -0.58 -8.05
N LEU A 37 2.75 -0.37 -6.91
CA LEU A 37 2.04 0.04 -5.69
C LEU A 37 1.25 1.34 -5.88
N GLY A 38 1.74 2.29 -6.69
CA GLY A 38 1.00 3.51 -7.04
C GLY A 38 -0.30 3.18 -7.78
N VAL A 39 -0.21 2.42 -8.87
CA VAL A 39 -1.38 1.97 -9.65
C VAL A 39 -2.36 1.18 -8.77
N ILE A 40 -1.88 0.29 -7.91
CA ILE A 40 -2.74 -0.47 -7.00
C ILE A 40 -3.51 0.46 -6.05
N ARG A 41 -2.86 1.49 -5.50
CA ARG A 41 -3.52 2.47 -4.62
C ARG A 41 -4.57 3.29 -5.37
N GLU A 42 -4.25 3.75 -6.57
CA GLU A 42 -5.19 4.49 -7.44
C GLU A 42 -6.42 3.63 -7.77
N GLU A 43 -6.21 2.37 -8.14
CA GLU A 43 -7.31 1.44 -8.44
C GLU A 43 -8.14 1.11 -7.20
N LEU A 44 -7.52 0.94 -6.02
CA LEU A 44 -8.27 0.74 -4.77
C LEU A 44 -9.16 1.94 -4.44
N THR A 45 -8.64 3.17 -4.55
CA THR A 45 -9.44 4.39 -4.39
C THR A 45 -10.63 4.40 -5.35
N ARG A 46 -10.37 4.22 -6.65
CA ARG A 46 -11.40 4.21 -7.70
C ARG A 46 -12.47 3.15 -7.47
N ILE A 47 -12.08 1.94 -7.11
CA ILE A 47 -13.00 0.82 -6.85
C ILE A 47 -13.89 1.12 -5.66
N VAL A 48 -13.32 1.66 -4.57
CA VAL A 48 -14.11 2.00 -3.37
C VAL A 48 -15.08 3.14 -3.67
N GLU A 49 -14.64 4.19 -4.35
CA GLU A 49 -15.52 5.30 -4.77
C GLU A 49 -16.72 4.81 -5.61
N GLN A 50 -16.48 3.93 -6.57
CA GLN A 50 -17.54 3.36 -7.41
C GLN A 50 -18.51 2.49 -6.61
N ARG A 51 -18.00 1.73 -5.64
CA ARG A 51 -18.82 0.80 -4.84
C ARG A 51 -19.54 1.48 -3.68
N ALA A 52 -19.04 2.60 -3.18
CA ALA A 52 -19.66 3.37 -2.10
C ALA A 52 -21.09 3.84 -2.44
N ALA A 53 -21.41 3.98 -3.74
CA ALA A 53 -22.78 4.27 -4.19
C ALA A 53 -23.79 3.16 -3.82
N GLY A 54 -23.33 1.91 -3.70
CA GLY A 54 -24.16 0.74 -3.37
C GLY A 54 -23.90 0.15 -1.98
N ASP A 55 -22.83 0.57 -1.30
CA ASP A 55 -22.47 0.11 0.05
C ASP A 55 -22.01 1.28 0.92
N PRO A 56 -22.88 1.83 1.79
CA PRO A 56 -22.53 2.95 2.65
C PRO A 56 -21.53 2.59 3.77
N ASN A 57 -21.26 1.30 3.99
CA ASN A 57 -20.31 0.84 5.01
C ASN A 57 -18.93 0.54 4.41
N LEU A 58 -18.73 0.76 3.11
CA LEU A 58 -17.44 0.61 2.46
C LEU A 58 -16.67 1.93 2.50
N HIS A 59 -15.53 1.92 3.18
CA HIS A 59 -14.67 3.08 3.36
C HIS A 59 -13.24 2.78 2.92
N TYR A 60 -12.59 3.76 2.28
CA TYR A 60 -11.18 3.68 1.92
C TYR A 60 -10.34 4.51 2.89
N LEU A 61 -9.25 3.90 3.37
CA LEU A 61 -8.20 4.58 4.12
C LEU A 61 -6.89 4.36 3.37
N ASP A 62 -6.28 5.43 2.88
CA ASP A 62 -4.96 5.31 2.24
C ASP A 62 -3.91 4.97 3.30
N GLY A 63 -3.26 3.81 3.16
CA GLY A 63 -2.24 3.37 4.11
C GLY A 63 -1.08 4.35 4.29
N ARG A 64 -0.83 5.28 3.34
CA ARG A 64 0.17 6.36 3.50
C ARG A 64 -0.17 7.34 4.61
N GLU A 65 -1.44 7.42 5.00
CA GLU A 65 -1.87 8.22 6.15
C GLU A 65 -1.49 7.56 7.49
N LEU A 66 -1.25 6.25 7.49
CA LEU A 66 -0.78 5.51 8.67
C LEU A 66 0.74 5.52 8.73
N TYR A 67 1.40 5.31 7.59
CA TYR A 67 2.84 5.33 7.44
C TYR A 67 3.24 5.78 6.03
N GLY A 68 3.78 7.00 5.93
CA GLY A 68 4.19 7.64 4.69
C GLY A 68 5.70 7.84 4.57
N GLU A 69 6.12 8.52 3.51
CA GLU A 69 7.55 8.80 3.24
C GLU A 69 8.22 9.60 4.36
N ALA A 70 7.52 10.59 4.92
CA ALA A 70 8.02 11.36 6.06
C ALA A 70 8.21 10.49 7.32
N ASP A 71 7.33 9.50 7.53
CA ASP A 71 7.49 8.55 8.65
C ASP A 71 8.67 7.62 8.42
N HIS A 72 8.88 7.16 7.18
CA HIS A 72 10.05 6.35 6.86
C HIS A 72 11.37 7.09 7.07
N ALA A 73 11.40 8.40 6.82
CA ALA A 73 12.58 9.22 7.11
C ALA A 73 12.90 9.31 8.61
N GLU A 74 11.88 9.24 9.47
CA GLU A 74 12.01 9.32 10.94
C GLU A 74 12.18 7.95 11.60
N LEU A 75 11.42 6.96 11.14
CA LEU A 75 11.32 5.60 11.65
C LEU A 75 11.50 4.61 10.49
N PRO A 76 12.72 4.46 9.95
CA PRO A 76 12.99 3.54 8.85
C PRO A 76 12.69 2.09 9.24
N LEU A 77 12.29 1.28 8.26
CA LEU A 77 11.97 -0.13 8.47
C LEU A 77 13.29 -0.91 8.69
N PRO A 78 13.46 -1.69 9.77
CA PRO A 78 14.73 -2.32 10.09
C PRO A 78 15.30 -3.25 9.01
N ASP A 79 14.43 -3.84 8.19
CA ASP A 79 14.78 -4.74 7.08
C ASP A 79 14.28 -4.22 5.72
N ASP A 80 14.01 -2.91 5.63
CA ASP A 80 13.43 -2.25 4.47
C ASP A 80 12.03 -2.77 4.06
N LEU A 81 11.34 -3.53 4.92
CA LEU A 81 10.06 -4.14 4.59
C LEU A 81 9.03 -4.14 5.73
N HIS A 82 9.42 -4.46 6.95
CA HIS A 82 8.52 -4.65 8.07
C HIS A 82 8.61 -3.51 9.09
N PRO A 83 7.47 -2.99 9.58
CA PRO A 83 7.46 -2.09 10.73
C PRO A 83 7.94 -2.81 11.99
N ASP A 84 8.72 -2.12 12.81
CA ASP A 84 9.05 -2.57 14.15
C ASP A 84 7.93 -2.23 15.15
N ALA A 85 8.18 -2.47 16.44
CA ALA A 85 7.20 -2.18 17.48
C ALA A 85 6.83 -0.69 17.60
N ALA A 86 7.77 0.23 17.37
CA ALA A 86 7.52 1.67 17.45
C ALA A 86 6.70 2.14 16.24
N THR A 87 7.06 1.69 15.04
CA THR A 87 6.32 1.99 13.80
C THR A 87 4.91 1.40 13.85
N HIS A 88 4.75 0.16 14.32
CA HIS A 88 3.43 -0.44 14.53
C HIS A 88 2.55 0.37 15.48
N ARG A 89 3.12 0.89 16.59
CA ARG A 89 2.38 1.72 17.54
C ARG A 89 1.87 3.00 16.89
N ARG A 90 2.74 3.71 16.17
CA ARG A 90 2.37 4.93 15.45
C ARG A 90 1.25 4.68 14.44
N MET A 91 1.37 3.62 13.65
CA MET A 91 0.34 3.23 12.69
C MET A 91 -0.99 2.92 13.39
N GLY A 92 -0.96 2.21 14.52
CA GLY A 92 -2.13 1.86 15.30
C GLY A 92 -2.84 3.07 15.90
N GLU A 93 -2.08 4.01 16.47
CA GLU A 93 -2.63 5.27 17.03
C GLU A 93 -3.30 6.12 15.96
N ARG A 94 -2.66 6.25 14.79
CA ARG A 94 -3.24 6.98 13.65
C ARG A 94 -4.48 6.28 13.10
N PHE A 95 -4.46 4.95 12.99
CA PHE A 95 -5.63 4.19 12.59
C PHE A 95 -6.80 4.42 13.54
N ALA A 96 -6.56 4.31 14.86
CA ALA A 96 -7.57 4.54 15.86
C ALA A 96 -8.19 5.94 15.74
N ALA A 97 -7.35 6.97 15.59
CA ALA A 97 -7.80 8.35 15.43
C ALA A 97 -8.58 8.60 14.13
N ARG A 98 -8.17 8.00 13.00
CA ARG A 98 -8.82 8.20 11.70
C ARG A 98 -10.12 7.41 11.55
N VAL A 99 -10.16 6.20 12.10
CA VAL A 99 -11.29 5.29 11.91
C VAL A 99 -12.37 5.48 12.96
N PHE A 100 -11.98 5.65 14.22
CA PHE A 100 -12.91 5.74 15.36
C PHE A 100 -13.00 7.14 15.96
N GLY A 101 -12.13 8.07 15.55
CA GLY A 101 -12.19 9.47 15.99
C GLY A 101 -13.31 10.26 15.32
N PRO A 102 -13.48 11.54 15.70
CA PRO A 102 -14.53 12.40 15.15
C PRO A 102 -14.47 12.49 13.62
N GLY A 103 -15.62 12.28 12.96
CA GLY A 103 -15.71 12.27 11.50
C GLY A 103 -15.15 11.01 10.83
N GLY A 104 -14.65 10.04 11.61
CA GLY A 104 -14.20 8.75 11.11
C GLY A 104 -15.36 7.83 10.72
N PRO A 105 -15.13 6.85 9.83
CA PRO A 105 -16.12 5.87 9.40
C PRO A 105 -16.88 5.17 10.52
N PHE A 106 -16.20 4.90 11.65
CA PHE A 106 -16.74 4.19 12.80
C PHE A 106 -16.79 5.08 14.05
N ALA A 107 -16.89 6.39 13.86
CA ALA A 107 -17.12 7.32 14.96
C ALA A 107 -18.37 6.88 15.74
N ALA A 108 -18.25 6.78 17.07
CA ALA A 108 -19.40 6.48 17.90
C ALA A 108 -20.46 7.59 17.71
N PRO A 109 -21.76 7.24 17.58
CA PRO A 109 -22.80 8.26 17.56
C PRO A 109 -22.68 9.07 18.84
N GLY A 110 -22.67 10.40 18.71
CA GLY A 110 -22.59 11.31 19.85
C GLY A 110 -23.65 10.91 20.86
N ARG A 111 -23.24 10.57 22.09
CA ARG A 111 -24.20 10.39 23.18
C ARG A 111 -24.86 11.74 23.42
N ALA A 112 -26.14 11.84 23.03
CA ALA A 112 -27.03 12.93 23.40
C ALA A 112 -27.23 12.99 24.92
#